data_AF-F3UDP4-F1
#
_entry.id   AF-F3UDP4-F1
#
_cell.length_a   1.000
_cell.length_b   1.000
_cell.length_c   1.000
_cell.angle_alpha   90.00
_cell.angle_beta   90.00
_cell.angle_gamma   90.00
#
_symmetry.space_group_name_H-M   'P 1'
#
loop_
_entity.id
_entity.type
_entity.pdbx_description
1 polymer ?
#
loop_
_entity_poly.entity_id
_entity_poly.type
_entity_poly.pdbx_seq_one_letter_code
_entity_poly.pdbx_strand_id
1 'polypeptide(L)' 'MKLQTFSDKAKTFTFTHSFADHQTAQTAGHALMGYMLGTYHQPVIELTYKGNGQLVAVYIEDTDLKDVFNRICDSFQDF' A
#
# COMPACT_ATOMS: atom_id res chain seq x y z
N MET A 1 -15.39 1.63 -16.01
CA MET A 1 -14.23 2.23 -15.32
C MET A 1 -13.00 2.05 -16.19
N LYS A 2 -12.05 3.01 -16.19
CA LYS A 2 -10.77 2.89 -16.89
C LYS A 2 -9.66 2.79 -15.84
N LEU A 3 -8.87 1.72 -15.88
CA LEU A 3 -7.70 1.56 -15.02
C LEU A 3 -6.62 2.57 -15.41
N GLN A 4 -5.85 2.99 -14.40
CA GLN A 4 -4.75 3.93 -14.56
C GLN A 4 -3.47 3.22 -15.01
N THR A 5 -2.59 3.98 -15.65
CA THR A 5 -1.22 3.60 -16.00
C THR A 5 -0.32 4.71 -15.48
N PHE A 6 0.75 4.35 -14.79
CA PHE A 6 1.77 5.33 -14.40
C PHE A 6 2.54 5.81 -15.65
N SER A 7 3.03 7.04 -15.62
CA SER A 7 3.78 7.63 -16.74
C SER A 7 5.26 7.22 -16.72
N ASP A 8 6.00 7.59 -17.77
CA ASP A 8 7.46 7.41 -17.83
C ASP A 8 8.23 8.21 -16.75
N LYS A 9 7.55 9.11 -16.03
CA LYS A 9 8.11 9.91 -14.94
C LYS A 9 7.84 9.33 -13.56
N ALA A 10 7.17 8.18 -13.50
CA ALA A 10 6.83 7.53 -12.25
C ALA A 10 8.08 7.21 -11.43
N LYS A 11 7.93 7.28 -10.11
CA LYS A 11 9.01 7.10 -9.15
C LYS A 11 8.66 5.99 -8.18
N THR A 12 9.69 5.40 -7.60
CA THR A 12 9.53 4.49 -6.47
C THR A 12 9.27 5.29 -5.20
N PHE A 13 8.22 4.93 -4.48
CA PHE A 13 7.88 5.44 -3.16
C PHE A 13 7.95 4.32 -2.13
N THR A 14 8.24 4.70 -0.89
CA THR A 14 8.25 3.79 0.25
C THR A 14 7.28 4.31 1.30
N PHE A 15 6.29 3.50 1.63
CA PHE A 15 5.33 3.75 2.70
C PHE A 15 5.60 2.78 3.84
N THR A 16 5.49 3.25 5.09
CA THR A 16 5.67 2.41 6.28
C THR A 16 4.58 2.74 7.29
N HIS A 17 3.95 1.70 7.84
CA HIS A 17 2.93 1.83 8.87
C HIS A 17 3.11 0.74 9.93
N SER A 18 2.85 1.06 11.19
CA SER A 18 2.99 0.13 12.31
C SER A 18 1.61 -0.23 12.86
N PHE A 19 1.37 -1.52 13.03
CA PHE A 19 0.18 -2.10 13.64
C PHE A 19 0.54 -2.80 14.95
N ALA A 20 -0.48 -3.12 15.75
CA ALA A 20 -0.33 -3.81 17.02
C ALA A 20 0.26 -5.22 16.88
N ASP A 21 -0.14 -5.93 15.81
CA ASP A 21 0.26 -7.30 15.55
C ASP A 21 0.49 -7.55 14.04
N HIS A 22 1.11 -8.69 13.75
CA HIS A 22 1.47 -9.09 12.39
C HIS A 22 0.25 -9.43 11.52
N GLN A 23 -0.83 -9.96 12.10
CA GLN A 23 -2.05 -10.32 11.35
C GLN A 23 -2.79 -9.06 10.87
N THR A 24 -2.88 -8.05 11.73
CA THR A 24 -3.45 -6.74 11.36
C THR A 24 -2.62 -6.08 10.26
N ALA A 25 -1.29 -6.14 10.37
CA ALA A 25 -0.39 -5.65 9.33
C ALA A 25 -0.62 -6.36 7.98
N GLN A 26 -0.73 -7.70 7.97
CA GLN A 26 -1.03 -8.47 6.75
C GLN A 26 -2.40 -8.11 6.16
N THR A 27 -3.42 -7.94 7.00
CA THR A 27 -4.77 -7.57 6.56
C THR A 27 -4.78 -6.21 5.88
N ALA A 28 -4.14 -5.21 6.49
CA ALA A 28 -3.97 -3.90 5.87
C ALA A 28 -3.12 -3.96 4.59
N GLY A 29 -2.08 -4.78 4.56
CA GLY A 29 -1.26 -5.01 3.36
C GLY A 29 -2.09 -5.56 2.20
N HIS A 30 -2.93 -6.56 2.42
CA HIS A 30 -3.85 -7.05 1.40
C HIS A 30 -4.79 -5.97 0.88
N ALA A 31 -5.26 -5.06 1.75
CA ALA A 31 -6.07 -3.93 1.34
C ALA A 31 -5.30 -2.95 0.44
N LEU A 32 -4.02 -2.67 0.73
CA LEU A 32 -3.15 -1.87 -0.15
C LEU A 32 -2.97 -2.54 -1.52
N MET A 33 -2.70 -3.85 -1.56
CA MET A 33 -2.62 -4.61 -2.82
C MET A 33 -3.94 -4.56 -3.59
N GLY A 34 -5.07 -4.73 -2.91
CA GLY A 34 -6.40 -4.66 -3.51
C GLY A 34 -6.69 -3.28 -4.12
N TYR A 35 -6.31 -2.21 -3.43
CA TYR A 35 -6.38 -0.85 -3.97
C TYR A 35 -5.55 -0.71 -5.24
N MET A 36 -4.30 -1.17 -5.23
CA MET A 36 -3.42 -1.08 -6.40
C MET A 36 -3.96 -1.88 -7.60
N LEU A 37 -4.41 -3.11 -7.38
CA LEU A 37 -5.02 -3.97 -8.40
C LEU A 37 -6.33 -3.40 -8.95
N GLY A 38 -7.14 -2.75 -8.11
CA GLY A 38 -8.38 -2.09 -8.51
C GLY A 38 -8.17 -0.76 -9.25
N THR A 39 -6.99 -0.16 -9.11
CA THR A 39 -6.70 1.18 -9.64
C THR A 39 -5.86 1.15 -10.91
N TYR A 40 -4.89 0.23 -11.01
CA TYR A 40 -3.88 0.24 -12.08
C TYR A 40 -3.96 -0.99 -12.98
N HIS A 41 -3.59 -0.82 -14.26
CA HIS A 41 -3.56 -1.92 -15.23
C HIS A 41 -2.47 -2.95 -14.92
N GLN A 42 -1.32 -2.47 -14.43
CA GLN A 42 -0.19 -3.28 -14.02
C GLN A 42 0.35 -2.69 -12.71
N PRO A 43 -0.22 -3.04 -11.55
CA PRO A 43 0.26 -2.50 -10.30
C PRO A 43 1.69 -2.97 -10.02
N VAL A 44 2.53 -2.05 -9.57
CA VAL A 44 3.86 -2.36 -9.04
C VAL A 44 3.84 -1.99 -7.57
N ILE A 45 3.68 -3.01 -6.73
CA ILE A 45 3.73 -2.90 -5.28
C ILE A 45 4.37 -4.16 -4.70
N GLU A 46 5.30 -3.97 -3.78
CA GLU A 46 5.91 -5.02 -2.98
C GLU A 46 5.63 -4.72 -1.51
N LEU A 47 5.18 -5.74 -0.79
CA LEU A 47 4.91 -5.63 0.64
C LEU A 47 5.92 -6.47 1.42
N THR A 48 6.54 -5.85 2.41
CA THR A 48 7.40 -6.51 3.39
C THR A 48 6.81 -6.30 4.78
N TYR A 49 6.74 -7.38 5.56
CA TYR A 49 6.32 -7.34 6.95
C TYR A 49 7.52 -7.55 7.86
N LYS A 50 7.71 -6.65 8.83
CA LYS A 50 8.85 -6.67 9.76
C LYS A 50 8.39 -6.70 11.21
N GLY A 51 9.16 -7.40 12.04
CA GLY A 51 8.88 -7.50 13.47
C GLY A 51 7.45 -7.98 13.77
N ASN A 52 6.85 -7.41 14.81
CA ASN A 52 5.53 -7.82 15.29
C ASN A 52 4.36 -7.02 14.68
N GLY A 53 4.53 -6.30 13.57
CA GLY A 53 3.41 -5.51 13.01
C GLY A 53 3.79 -4.35 12.09
N GLN A 54 5.05 -4.23 11.67
CA GLN A 54 5.41 -3.17 10.72
C GLN A 54 5.15 -3.64 9.28
N LEU A 55 4.34 -2.88 8.56
CA LEU A 55 4.09 -3.00 7.13
C LEU A 55 4.96 -1.99 6.39
N VAL A 56 5.71 -2.46 5.38
CA VAL A 56 6.46 -1.62 4.44
C VAL A 56 5.93 -1.91 3.03
N ALA A 57 5.42 -0.89 2.35
CA ALA A 57 4.98 -0.97 0.96
C ALA A 57 5.93 -0.16 0.07
N VAL A 58 6.54 -0.82 -0.90
CA VAL A 58 7.35 -0.17 -1.95
C VAL A 58 6.54 -0.22 -3.24
N TYR A 59 6.30 0.92 -3.88
CA TYR A 59 5.42 0.99 -5.04
C TYR A 59 5.89 2.03 -6.06
N ILE A 60 5.41 1.92 -7.30
CA ILE A 60 5.70 2.89 -8.38
C ILE A 60 4.43 3.67 -8.73
N GLU A 61 4.55 5.00 -8.76
CA GLU A 61 3.46 5.92 -9.10
C GLU A 61 4.02 7.26 -9.60
N ASP A 62 3.20 8.10 -10.25
CA ASP A 62 3.56 9.47 -10.61
C ASP A 62 3.60 10.42 -9.39
N THR A 63 2.76 10.16 -8.39
CA THR A 63 2.53 10.93 -7.17
C THR A 63 2.54 10.01 -5.94
N ASP A 64 2.97 10.54 -4.80
CA ASP A 64 2.97 9.78 -3.55
C ASP A 64 1.52 9.46 -3.11
N LEU A 65 1.22 8.19 -2.88
CA LEU A 65 -0.08 7.68 -2.41
C LEU A 65 -0.19 7.62 -0.88
N LYS A 66 0.77 8.19 -0.14
CA LYS A 66 0.83 8.15 1.33
C LYS A 66 -0.50 8.46 2.01
N ASP A 67 -1.23 9.49 1.57
CA ASP A 67 -2.50 9.87 2.20
C ASP A 67 -3.60 8.82 1.99
N VAL A 68 -3.62 8.20 0.79
CA VAL A 68 -4.55 7.11 0.49
C VAL A 68 -4.19 5.87 1.31
N PHE A 69 -2.90 5.53 1.38
CA PHE A 69 -2.42 4.36 2.11
C PHE A 69 -2.64 4.52 3.62
N ASN A 70 -2.39 5.71 4.19
CA ASN A 70 -2.75 6.02 5.57
C ASN A 70 -4.24 5.78 5.82
N ARG A 71 -5.12 6.35 5.00
CA ARG A 71 -6.57 6.17 5.17
C ARG A 71 -7.00 4.69 5.10
N ILE A 72 -6.38 3.89 4.24
CA ILE A 72 -6.63 2.45 4.20
C ILE A 72 -6.14 1.79 5.48
N CYS A 73 -4.90 2.06 5.91
CA CYS A 73 -4.32 1.49 7.12
C CYS A 73 -5.07 1.88 8.40
N ASP A 74 -5.52 3.13 8.52
CA ASP A 74 -6.28 3.65 9.66
C ASP A 74 -7.59 2.88 9.86
N SER A 75 -8.21 2.37 8.80
CA SER A 75 -9.41 1.53 8.89
C SER A 75 -9.19 0.18 9.57
N PHE A 76 -7.93 -0.21 9.80
CA PHE A 76 -7.54 -1.45 10.48
C PHE A 76 -6.89 -1.20 11.86
N GLN A 77 -6.90 0.03 12.39
CA GLN A 77 -6.33 0.31 13.71
C GLN A 77 -7.17 -0.25 14.87
N ASP A 78 -8.47 -0.48 14.65
CA ASP A 78 -9.41 -1.01 15.65
C ASP A 78 -9.60 -2.55 15.60
N PHE A 79 -8.80 -3.26 14.80
CA PHE A 79 -8.90 -4.71 14.59
C PHE A 79 -8.26 -5.55 15.71
#